data_AF-A0A6J7H8N0-F1
#
_entry.id   AF-A0A6J7H8N0-F1
#
_cell.length_a   1.000
_cell.length_b   1.000
_cell.length_c   1.000
_cell.angle_alpha   90.00
_cell.angle_beta   90.00
_cell.angle_gamma   90.00
#
_symmetry.space_group_name_H-M   'P 1'
#
loop_
_entity.id
_entity.type
_entity.pdbx_description
1 polymer ?
#
loop_
_entity_poly.entity_id
_entity_poly.type
_entity_poly.pdbx_seq_one_letter_code
_entity_poly.pdbx_strand_id
1 'polypeptide(L)'
;MTENPSKAAKARALVASLLLIESVVIAGLGLWLISLSLTADSFEFLPLLGVLLFAALGSGGLAASAIGYRRGRYFGRSPAVLANLIALGVVSYQVQAGLWIVALPLAVLAAATLLAALRAIPE
;
A
#
# COMPACT_ATOMS: atom_id res chain seq x y z
N MET A 1 24.45 19.76 10.00
CA MET A 1 24.00 19.10 8.76
C MET A 1 22.79 19.87 8.28
N THR A 2 22.97 20.80 7.35
CA THR A 2 21.88 21.62 6.79
C THR A 2 21.21 20.81 5.67
N GLU A 3 20.07 20.18 5.97
CA GLU A 3 19.28 19.54 4.92
C GLU A 3 18.76 20.62 3.96
N ASN A 4 19.03 20.41 2.68
CA ASN A 4 18.64 21.33 1.63
C ASN A 4 17.11 21.23 1.46
N PRO A 5 16.32 22.30 1.68
CA PRO A 5 14.85 22.22 1.72
C PRO A 5 14.23 21.69 0.41
N SER A 6 14.95 21.87 -0.70
CA SER A 6 14.59 21.33 -2.02
C SER A 6 14.68 19.80 -2.11
N LYS A 7 15.60 19.16 -1.36
CA LYS A 7 15.73 17.68 -1.30
C LYS A 7 14.63 17.06 -0.45
N ALA A 8 14.30 17.67 0.69
CA ALA A 8 13.21 17.22 1.56
C ALA A 8 11.84 17.28 0.85
N ALA A 9 11.58 18.35 0.08
CA ALA A 9 10.36 18.47 -0.72
C ALA A 9 10.25 17.39 -1.82
N LYS A 10 11.35 17.07 -2.50
CA LYS A 10 11.39 16.00 -3.52
C LYS A 10 11.17 14.61 -2.91
N ALA A 11 11.76 14.35 -1.73
CA ALA A 11 11.55 13.09 -1.01
C ALA A 11 10.07 12.92 -0.60
N ARG A 12 9.43 13.97 -0.08
CA ARG A 12 7.99 13.97 0.27
C ARG A 12 7.11 13.72 -0.98
N ALA A 13 7.46 14.30 -2.12
CA ALA A 13 6.75 14.08 -3.38
C ALA A 13 6.89 12.64 -3.88
N LEU A 14 8.08 12.03 -3.79
CA LEU A 14 8.30 10.63 -4.16
C LEU A 14 7.49 9.66 -3.30
N VAL A 15 7.49 9.85 -1.97
CA VAL A 15 6.70 9.02 -1.05
C VAL A 15 5.21 9.14 -1.36
N ALA A 16 4.71 10.36 -1.61
CA ALA A 16 3.32 10.55 -1.99
C ALA A 16 2.96 9.87 -3.32
N SER A 17 3.85 9.92 -4.32
CA SER A 17 3.66 9.21 -5.59
C SER A 17 3.64 7.69 -5.42
N LEU A 18 4.55 7.13 -4.61
CA LEU A 18 4.58 5.70 -4.30
C LEU A 18 3.28 5.24 -3.62
N LEU A 19 2.82 5.98 -2.60
CA LEU A 19 1.58 5.66 -1.89
C LEU A 19 0.34 5.73 -2.80
N LEU A 20 0.34 6.65 -3.77
CA LEU A 20 -0.76 6.78 -4.72
C LEU A 20 -0.76 5.63 -5.72
N ILE A 21 0.42 5.18 -6.18
CA ILE A 21 0.55 3.99 -7.01
C ILE A 21 0.07 2.75 -6.23
N GLU A 22 0.49 2.58 -4.98
CA GLU A 22 0.02 1.48 -4.13
C GLU A 22 -1.50 1.48 -3.94
N SER A 23 -2.09 2.66 -3.73
CA SER A 23 -3.54 2.81 -3.64
C SER A 23 -4.25 2.31 -4.91
N VAL A 24 -3.75 2.70 -6.08
CA VAL A 24 -4.30 2.26 -7.37
C VAL A 24 -4.13 0.75 -7.57
N VAL A 25 -2.98 0.19 -7.20
CA VAL A 25 -2.72 -1.25 -7.30
C VAL A 25 -3.69 -2.03 -6.42
N ILE A 26 -3.91 -1.61 -5.17
CA ILE A 26 -4.84 -2.28 -4.25
C ILE A 26 -6.29 -2.17 -4.76
N ALA A 27 -6.69 -1.00 -5.27
CA ALA A 27 -8.01 -0.83 -5.88
C ALA A 27 -8.18 -1.72 -7.12
N GLY A 28 -7.16 -1.81 -7.98
CA GLY A 28 -7.15 -2.68 -9.15
C GLY A 28 -7.23 -4.17 -8.78
N LEU A 29 -6.53 -4.60 -7.75
CA LEU A 29 -6.64 -5.97 -7.20
C LEU A 29 -8.05 -6.25 -6.65
N GLY A 30 -8.68 -5.27 -6.02
CA GLY A 30 -10.08 -5.37 -5.59
C GLY A 30 -11.04 -5.58 -6.78
N LEU A 31 -10.89 -4.79 -7.85
CA LEU A 31 -11.68 -4.95 -9.08
C LEU A 31 -11.41 -6.29 -9.78
N TRP A 32 -10.15 -6.72 -9.82
CA TRP A 32 -9.77 -8.02 -10.36
C TRP A 32 -10.44 -9.17 -9.59
N LEU A 33 -10.49 -9.07 -8.26
CA LEU A 33 -11.16 -10.06 -7.42
C LEU A 33 -12.65 -10.14 -7.74
N ILE A 34 -13.33 -9.01 -7.98
CA ILE A 34 -14.73 -9.01 -8.43
C ILE A 34 -14.87 -9.82 -9.74
N SER A 35 -13.99 -9.59 -10.72
CA SER A 35 -14.00 -10.34 -11.98
C SER A 35 -13.81 -11.85 -11.78
N LEU A 36 -12.91 -12.24 -10.88
CA LEU A 36 -12.69 -13.65 -10.53
C LEU A 36 -13.93 -14.25 -9.85
N SER A 37 -14.56 -13.53 -8.93
CA SER A 37 -15.77 -14.00 -8.23
C SER A 37 -16.97 -14.19 -9.16
N LEU A 38 -17.07 -13.43 -10.25
CA LEU A 38 -18.12 -13.60 -11.26
C LEU A 38 -17.94 -14.87 -12.10
N THR A 39 -16.72 -15.40 -12.18
CA THR A 39 -16.37 -16.57 -13.01
C THR A 39 -16.08 -17.81 -12.15
N ALA A 40 -16.24 -17.70 -10.83
CA ALA A 40 -15.93 -18.78 -9.89
C ALA A 40 -17.12 -19.74 -9.72
N ASP A 41 -16.84 -21.05 -9.72
CA ASP A 41 -17.83 -22.09 -9.46
C ASP A 41 -18.34 -22.10 -8.00
N SER A 42 -17.54 -21.56 -7.08
CA SER A 42 -17.83 -21.47 -5.65
C SER A 42 -17.79 -20.02 -5.19
N PHE A 43 -18.98 -19.41 -5.06
CA PHE A 43 -19.15 -18.03 -4.62
C PHE A 43 -19.45 -17.97 -3.12
N GLU A 44 -18.51 -17.39 -2.35
CA GLU A 44 -18.72 -17.10 -0.94
C GLU A 44 -18.80 -15.59 -0.71
N PHE A 45 -20.01 -15.11 -0.42
CA PHE A 45 -20.28 -13.67 -0.30
C PHE A 45 -19.54 -13.00 0.87
N LEU A 46 -19.50 -13.66 2.04
CA LEU A 46 -18.96 -13.06 3.26
C LEU A 46 -17.44 -12.81 3.18
N PRO A 47 -16.62 -13.78 2.73
CA PRO A 47 -15.19 -13.54 2.48
C PRO A 47 -14.94 -12.48 1.41
N LEU A 48 -15.71 -12.51 0.31
CA LEU A 48 -15.59 -11.51 -0.75
C LEU A 48 -15.86 -10.09 -0.22
N LEU A 49 -16.94 -9.89 0.52
CA LEU A 49 -17.28 -8.60 1.11
C LEU A 49 -16.17 -8.11 2.04
N GLY A 50 -15.60 -8.98 2.87
CA GLY A 50 -14.49 -8.65 3.76
C GLY A 50 -13.25 -8.16 3.01
N VAL A 51 -12.86 -8.85 1.93
CA VAL A 51 -11.70 -8.45 1.11
C VAL A 51 -11.97 -7.17 0.33
N LEU A 52 -13.18 -6.96 -0.19
CA LEU A 52 -13.55 -5.72 -0.88
C LEU A 52 -13.57 -4.51 0.07
N LEU A 53 -14.12 -4.67 1.28
CA LEU A 53 -14.12 -3.63 2.29
C LEU A 53 -12.68 -3.28 2.70
N PHE A 54 -11.84 -4.31 2.90
CA PHE A 54 -10.43 -4.14 3.21
C PHE A 54 -9.68 -3.42 2.09
N ALA A 55 -9.90 -3.80 0.82
CA ALA A 55 -9.27 -3.15 -0.33
C ALA A 55 -9.72 -1.70 -0.49
N ALA A 56 -11.01 -1.40 -0.27
CA ALA A 56 -11.55 -0.05 -0.33
C ALA A 56 -10.97 0.85 0.78
N LEU A 57 -10.95 0.36 2.02
CA LEU A 57 -10.40 1.09 3.16
C LEU A 57 -8.87 1.24 3.07
N GLY A 58 -8.17 0.19 2.61
CA GLY A 58 -6.72 0.20 2.42
C GLY A 58 -6.28 1.16 1.31
N SER A 59 -6.91 1.09 0.14
CA SER A 59 -6.63 2.03 -0.97
C SER A 59 -7.00 3.47 -0.61
N GLY A 60 -8.17 3.69 0.01
CA GLY A 60 -8.59 5.02 0.49
C GLY A 60 -7.66 5.60 1.56
N GLY A 61 -7.23 4.78 2.52
CA GLY A 61 -6.30 5.16 3.58
C GLY A 61 -4.91 5.54 3.04
N LEU A 62 -4.40 4.79 2.06
CA LEU A 62 -3.14 5.10 1.37
C LEU A 62 -3.24 6.39 0.53
N ALA A 63 -4.35 6.59 -0.19
CA ALA A 63 -4.59 7.83 -0.94
C ALA A 63 -4.67 9.05 0.00
N ALA A 64 -5.39 8.93 1.12
CA ALA A 64 -5.46 9.97 2.14
C ALA A 64 -4.06 10.26 2.75
N SER A 65 -3.24 9.23 2.93
CA SER A 65 -1.87 9.34 3.42
C SER A 65 -0.94 10.04 2.43
N ALA A 66 -1.08 9.74 1.13
CA ALA A 66 -0.36 10.44 0.06
C ALA A 66 -0.69 11.94 0.05
N ILE A 67 -1.96 12.30 0.21
CA ILE A 67 -2.41 13.70 0.31
C ILE A 67 -1.84 14.36 1.59
N GLY A 68 -1.82 13.63 2.71
CA GLY A 68 -1.23 14.09 3.98
C GLY A 68 0.27 14.40 3.87
N TYR A 69 1.03 13.53 3.20
CA TYR A 69 2.46 13.72 2.91
C TYR A 69 2.71 14.96 2.04
N ARG A 70 1.89 15.20 1.00
CA ARG A 70 1.99 16.41 0.15
C ARG A 70 1.71 17.70 0.91
N ARG A 71 0.88 17.64 1.96
CA ARG A 71 0.53 18.80 2.81
C ARG A 71 1.47 18.98 4.01
N GLY A 72 2.54 18.18 4.13
CA GLY A 72 3.51 18.27 5.23
C GLY A 72 2.94 17.90 6.61
N ARG A 73 1.81 17.20 6.66
CA ARG A 73 1.15 16.80 7.91
C ARG A 73 1.65 15.41 8.32
N TYR A 74 2.07 15.25 9.58
CA TYR A 74 2.55 14.00 10.19
C TYR A 74 1.61 12.79 10.06
N PHE A 75 0.32 13.03 9.74
CA PHE A 75 -0.73 12.01 9.68
C PHE A 75 -0.57 10.98 8.54
N GLY A 76 0.19 11.28 7.48
CA GLY A 76 0.38 10.34 6.36
C GLY A 76 1.34 9.18 6.66
N ARG A 77 2.18 9.29 7.71
CA ARG A 77 3.27 8.35 7.99
C ARG A 77 2.78 7.07 8.66
N SER A 78 1.94 7.19 9.68
CA SER A 78 1.45 6.03 10.43
C SER A 78 0.61 5.05 9.59
N PRO A 79 -0.34 5.50 8.74
CA PRO A 79 -1.13 4.57 7.93
C PRO A 79 -0.29 3.91 6.83
N ALA A 80 0.69 4.62 6.27
CA ALA A 80 1.63 4.05 5.29
C ALA A 80 2.49 2.93 5.90
N VAL A 81 3.01 3.14 7.11
CA VAL A 81 3.79 2.13 7.83
C VAL A 81 2.92 0.90 8.14
N LEU A 82 1.71 1.12 8.67
CA LEU A 82 0.78 0.02 8.99
C LEU A 82 0.38 -0.77 7.75
N ALA A 83 0.01 -0.11 6.65
CA ALA A 83 -0.37 -0.77 5.40
C ALA A 83 0.76 -1.65 4.85
N ASN A 84 2.00 -1.16 4.89
CA ASN A 84 3.16 -1.90 4.39
C ASN A 84 3.56 -3.07 5.31
N LEU A 85 3.39 -2.94 6.64
CA LEU A 85 3.55 -4.07 7.56
C LEU A 85 2.50 -5.16 7.30
N ILE A 86 1.25 -4.78 7.01
CA ILE A 86 0.21 -5.74 6.61
C ILE A 86 0.60 -6.43 5.30
N ALA A 87 1.07 -5.68 4.30
CA ALA A 87 1.51 -6.23 3.03
C ALA A 87 2.65 -7.26 3.19
N LEU A 88 3.62 -7.00 4.08
CA LEU A 88 4.66 -7.97 4.44
C LEU A 88 4.10 -9.22 5.13
N GLY A 89 3.05 -9.07 5.96
CA GLY A 89 2.29 -10.20 6.49
C GLY A 89 1.67 -11.06 5.36
N VAL A 90 1.05 -10.41 4.36
CA VAL A 90 0.46 -11.10 3.20
C VAL A 90 1.50 -11.85 2.37
N VAL A 91 2.70 -11.28 2.18
CA VAL A 91 3.82 -11.96 1.50
C VAL A 91 4.13 -13.30 2.16
N SER A 92 4.09 -13.37 3.50
CA SER A 92 4.39 -14.61 4.22
C SER A 92 3.42 -15.74 3.87
N TYR A 93 2.13 -15.42 3.72
CA TYR A 93 1.11 -16.38 3.26
C TYR A 93 1.30 -16.76 1.78
N GLN A 94 1.67 -15.80 0.92
CA GLN A 94 1.89 -16.07 -0.51
C GLN A 94 3.11 -16.97 -0.74
N VAL A 95 4.17 -16.81 0.06
CA VAL A 95 5.35 -17.70 0.04
C VAL A 95 4.95 -19.11 0.46
N GLN A 96 4.16 -19.26 1.53
CA GLN A 96 3.66 -20.58 1.97
C GLN A 96 2.77 -21.24 0.90
N ALA A 97 2.03 -20.44 0.14
CA ALA A 97 1.22 -20.91 -1.00
C ALA A 97 2.02 -21.16 -2.29
N GLY A 98 3.35 -20.91 -2.31
CA GLY A 98 4.20 -21.09 -3.49
C GLY A 98 4.02 -20.03 -4.60
N LEU A 99 3.31 -18.93 -4.32
CA LEU A 99 2.99 -17.86 -5.28
C LEU A 99 4.12 -16.82 -5.41
N TRP A 100 5.32 -17.28 -5.74
CA TRP A 100 6.53 -16.45 -5.78
C TRP A 100 6.45 -15.26 -6.74
N ILE A 101 5.71 -15.40 -7.85
CA ILE A 101 5.55 -14.35 -8.86
C ILE A 101 4.82 -13.12 -8.32
N VAL A 102 3.97 -13.29 -7.30
CA VAL A 102 3.27 -12.19 -6.62
C VAL A 102 4.00 -11.79 -5.35
N ALA A 103 4.48 -12.78 -4.60
CA ALA A 103 5.14 -12.57 -3.31
C ALA A 103 6.40 -11.70 -3.44
N LEU A 104 7.25 -11.94 -4.44
CA LEU A 104 8.52 -11.24 -4.59
C LEU A 104 8.32 -9.76 -4.96
N PRO A 105 7.53 -9.38 -5.99
CA PRO A 105 7.25 -7.97 -6.27
C PRO A 105 6.58 -7.25 -5.10
N LEU A 106 5.62 -7.90 -4.44
CA LEU A 106 4.92 -7.32 -3.29
C LEU A 106 5.89 -7.07 -2.12
N ALA A 107 6.78 -8.01 -1.83
CA ALA A 107 7.79 -7.86 -0.78
C ALA A 107 8.75 -6.70 -1.06
N VAL A 108 9.22 -6.59 -2.30
CA VAL A 108 10.13 -5.50 -2.71
C VAL A 108 9.44 -4.15 -2.58
N LEU A 109 8.22 -4.03 -3.09
CA LEU A 109 7.46 -2.79 -3.04
C LEU A 109 7.16 -2.40 -1.58
N ALA A 110 6.63 -3.34 -0.79
CA ALA A 110 6.25 -3.07 0.59
C ALA A 110 7.45 -2.72 1.48
N ALA A 111 8.57 -3.42 1.32
CA ALA A 111 9.80 -3.11 2.03
C ALA A 111 10.37 -1.74 1.63
N ALA A 112 10.36 -1.42 0.33
CA ALA A 112 10.84 -0.13 -0.17
C ALA A 112 10.00 1.02 0.37
N THR A 113 8.67 0.91 0.33
CA THR A 113 7.76 1.94 0.84
C THR A 113 7.82 2.06 2.35
N LEU A 114 7.93 0.95 3.08
CA LEU A 114 8.14 0.97 4.54
C LEU A 114 9.42 1.71 4.93
N LEU A 115 10.53 1.38 4.27
CA LEU A 115 11.81 2.04 4.53
C LEU A 115 11.76 3.53 4.18
N ALA A 116 11.12 3.89 3.07
CA ALA A 116 10.94 5.27 2.66
C ALA A 116 10.06 6.05 3.65
N ALA A 117 8.95 5.47 4.12
CA ALA A 117 8.06 6.07 5.10
C ALA A 117 8.74 6.27 6.46
N LEU A 118 9.57 5.31 6.90
CA LEU A 118 10.34 5.42 8.13
C LEU A 118 11.49 6.44 8.04
N ARG A 119 12.15 6.56 6.88
CA ARG A 119 13.25 7.51 6.67
C ARG A 119 12.80 8.94 6.38
N ALA A 120 11.58 9.15 5.91
CA ALA A 120 11.02 10.48 5.72
C ALA A 120 10.75 11.15 7.08
N ILE A 121 11.79 11.70 7.72
CA ILE A 121 11.71 12.53 8.92
C ILE A 121 11.14 13.88 8.49
N PRO A 122 9.98 14.30 8.99
CA PRO A 122 9.53 15.67 8.83
C PRO A 122 10.29 16.54 9.84
N GLU A 123 11.09 17.49 9.36
CA GLU A 123 11.21 18.78 10.07
C GLU A 123 9.87 19.52 9.99
#